data_AF-A0A6I7N6Z1-F1
#
_entry.id   AF-A0A6I7N6Z1-F1
#
_cell.length_a   1.000
_cell.length_b   1.000
_cell.length_c   1.000
_cell.angle_alpha   90.00
_cell.angle_beta   90.00
_cell.angle_gamma   90.00
#
_symmetry.space_group_name_H-M   'P 1'
#
loop_
_entity.id
_entity.type
_entity.pdbx_description
1 polymer ?
#
loop_
_entity_poly.entity_id
_entity_poly.type
_entity_poly.pdbx_seq_one_letter_code
_entity_poly.pdbx_strand_id
1 'polypeptide(L)'
;YHLNIMVVKSLGLLQHDSPGRLGMGLTGVISANLLGRRHLKRYFERIILHDSRRQPPWANLTDFPSQHVSLDSNNLRQALLASGSIPMVMEAVRDIPGAAAGVYRDGGLLDYHLDMPWETPGIVLYPHFTDRIVPGWFDKTLPWRRANPEQASDVLLLAPSREYLARLPHGKLPDRNDFKRFLGADDAREAYWRQAMAESQRLGDEFLELIDSGRLHERVQPL
;
A
#
# COMPACT_ATOMS: atom_id res chain seq x y z
N TYR A 1 17.88 2.57 7.95
CA TYR A 1 16.66 2.29 7.18
C TYR A 1 17.00 2.39 5.68
N HIS A 2 16.45 1.50 4.85
CA HIS A 2 16.58 1.52 3.39
C HIS A 2 15.18 1.70 2.81
N LEU A 3 14.94 2.82 2.14
CA LEU A 3 13.62 3.20 1.63
C LEU A 3 13.36 2.59 0.26
N ASN A 4 12.15 2.08 0.06
CA ASN A 4 11.62 1.67 -1.24
C ASN A 4 10.29 2.38 -1.45
N ILE A 5 10.12 3.00 -2.62
CA ILE A 5 8.91 3.73 -3.00
C ILE A 5 8.35 3.08 -4.26
N MET A 6 7.11 2.61 -4.15
CA MET A 6 6.37 2.02 -5.26
C MET A 6 5.60 3.11 -5.99
N VAL A 7 5.77 3.18 -7.31
CA VAL A 7 4.96 4.03 -8.20
C VAL A 7 4.62 3.24 -9.45
N VAL A 8 3.56 3.65 -10.16
CA VAL A 8 3.24 3.08 -11.48
C VAL A 8 3.49 4.09 -12.57
N LYS A 9 4.12 3.69 -13.67
CA LYS A 9 4.10 4.45 -14.91
C LYS A 9 2.81 4.14 -15.65
N SER A 10 1.98 5.15 -15.86
CA SER A 10 0.71 5.07 -16.57
C SER A 10 0.93 4.99 -18.08
N LEU A 11 0.16 4.12 -18.74
CA LEU A 11 0.20 3.91 -20.19
C LEU A 11 -1.12 4.32 -20.86
N GLY A 12 -1.10 4.47 -22.19
CA GLY A 12 -2.29 4.77 -22.98
C GLY A 12 -3.09 5.98 -22.46
N LEU A 13 -4.41 5.81 -22.30
CA LEU A 13 -5.30 6.88 -21.84
C LEU A 13 -5.01 7.40 -20.42
N LEU A 14 -4.34 6.60 -19.58
CA LEU A 14 -4.05 6.95 -18.18
C LEU A 14 -2.91 7.97 -18.03
N GLN A 15 -2.19 8.26 -19.12
CA GLN A 15 -1.17 9.31 -19.19
C GLN A 15 -1.78 10.74 -19.18
N HIS A 16 -3.09 10.84 -19.36
CA HIS A 16 -3.79 12.11 -19.36
C HIS A 16 -4.48 12.36 -18.01
N ASP A 17 -4.46 13.62 -17.57
CA ASP A 17 -5.22 14.08 -16.39
C ASP A 17 -6.64 14.54 -16.76
N SER A 18 -6.99 14.59 -18.06
CA SER A 18 -8.32 15.01 -18.48
C SER A 18 -9.39 14.00 -18.00
N PRO A 19 -10.45 14.45 -17.29
CA PRO A 19 -11.39 13.56 -16.63
C PRO A 19 -12.00 12.49 -17.55
N GLY A 20 -12.34 12.85 -18.79
CA GLY A 20 -12.93 11.91 -19.75
C GLY A 20 -11.97 10.79 -20.17
N ARG A 21 -10.72 11.11 -20.52
CA ARG A 21 -9.72 10.10 -20.94
C ARG A 21 -9.29 9.25 -19.75
N LEU A 22 -9.04 9.89 -18.61
CA LEU A 22 -8.67 9.20 -17.38
C LEU A 22 -9.77 8.24 -16.94
N GLY A 23 -11.03 8.69 -16.95
CA GLY A 23 -12.20 7.87 -16.65
C GLY A 23 -12.32 6.64 -17.55
N MET A 24 -12.23 6.83 -18.88
CA MET A 24 -12.26 5.70 -19.83
C MET A 24 -11.10 4.72 -19.61
N GLY A 25 -9.89 5.23 -19.33
CA GLY A 25 -8.74 4.41 -19.00
C GLY A 25 -8.98 3.56 -17.74
N LEU A 26 -9.53 4.16 -16.68
CA LEU A 26 -9.85 3.48 -15.42
C LEU A 26 -10.94 2.42 -15.59
N THR A 27 -11.96 2.66 -16.42
CA THR A 27 -12.95 1.63 -16.75
C THR A 27 -12.29 0.42 -17.42
N GLY A 28 -11.32 0.65 -18.31
CA GLY A 28 -10.52 -0.40 -18.92
C GLY A 28 -9.70 -1.20 -17.89
N VAL A 29 -9.04 -0.50 -16.96
CA VAL A 29 -8.30 -1.11 -15.84
C VAL A 29 -9.19 -1.98 -14.97
N ILE A 30 -10.37 -1.49 -14.57
CA ILE A 30 -11.32 -2.25 -13.75
C ILE A 30 -11.75 -3.52 -14.48
N SER A 31 -12.10 -3.40 -15.75
CA SER A 31 -12.53 -4.53 -16.59
C SER A 31 -11.42 -5.57 -16.73
N ALA A 32 -10.18 -5.12 -16.97
CA ALA A 32 -9.00 -5.99 -17.03
C ALA A 32 -8.71 -6.67 -15.68
N ASN A 33 -8.84 -5.95 -14.56
CA ASN A 33 -8.61 -6.50 -13.23
C ASN A 33 -9.61 -7.61 -12.86
N LEU A 34 -10.87 -7.46 -13.26
CA LEU A 34 -11.91 -8.48 -13.08
C LEU A 34 -11.52 -9.79 -13.79
N LEU A 35 -10.97 -9.70 -15.00
CA LEU A 35 -10.44 -10.86 -15.73
C LEU A 35 -9.15 -11.42 -15.11
N GLY A 36 -8.32 -10.56 -14.52
CA GLY A 36 -7.09 -10.96 -13.85
C GLY A 36 -6.04 -9.85 -13.78
N ARG A 37 -5.37 -9.73 -12.64
CA ARG A 37 -4.29 -8.74 -12.39
C ARG A 37 -3.23 -8.73 -13.50
N ARG A 38 -2.84 -9.88 -14.05
CA ARG A 38 -1.85 -9.99 -15.16
C ARG A 38 -2.17 -9.12 -16.39
N HIS A 39 -3.42 -8.71 -16.56
CA HIS A 39 -3.85 -7.85 -17.67
C HIS A 39 -3.58 -6.36 -17.42
N LEU A 40 -3.27 -5.97 -16.19
CA LEU A 40 -2.94 -4.59 -15.83
C LEU A 40 -1.62 -4.10 -16.44
N LYS A 41 -0.75 -5.01 -16.90
CA LYS A 41 0.47 -4.67 -17.67
C LYS A 41 0.21 -3.87 -18.96
N ARG A 42 -1.03 -3.85 -19.46
CA ARG A 42 -1.43 -3.04 -20.62
C ARG A 42 -1.61 -1.56 -20.26
N TYR A 43 -1.75 -1.27 -18.98
CA TYR A 43 -2.13 0.03 -18.44
C TYR A 43 -1.02 0.63 -17.58
N PHE A 44 -0.19 -0.22 -16.98
CA PHE A 44 0.83 0.19 -16.03
C PHE A 44 2.13 -0.59 -16.19
N GLU A 45 3.24 0.08 -15.89
CA GLU A 45 4.53 -0.53 -15.57
C GLU A 45 4.84 -0.23 -14.11
N ARG A 46 5.37 -1.21 -13.38
CA ARG A 46 5.79 -1.06 -11.99
C ARG A 46 7.14 -0.35 -11.96
N ILE A 47 7.28 0.67 -11.12
CA ILE A 47 8.54 1.38 -10.92
C ILE A 47 8.86 1.35 -9.43
N ILE A 48 10.05 0.84 -9.11
CA ILE A 48 10.54 0.72 -7.75
C ILE A 48 11.70 1.69 -7.60
N LEU A 49 11.47 2.80 -6.90
CA LEU A 49 12.54 3.71 -6.52
C LEU A 49 13.11 3.25 -5.18
N HIS A 50 14.35 2.79 -5.18
CA HIS A 50 14.95 2.16 -4.01
C HIS A 50 16.26 2.82 -3.60
N ASP A 51 16.54 2.78 -2.31
CA ASP A 51 17.82 3.18 -1.73
C ASP A 51 18.99 2.51 -2.48
N SER A 52 19.88 3.31 -3.04
CA SER A 52 20.97 2.80 -3.90
C SER A 52 21.97 1.91 -3.15
N ARG A 53 21.99 1.94 -1.82
CA ARG A 53 22.90 1.15 -0.99
C ARG A 53 22.48 -0.31 -0.89
N ARG A 54 21.21 -0.65 -1.21
CA ARG A 54 20.68 -2.00 -1.06
C ARG A 54 19.59 -2.29 -2.08
N GLN A 55 19.72 -3.42 -2.77
CA GLN A 55 18.64 -3.91 -3.61
C GLN A 55 17.42 -4.30 -2.76
N PRO A 56 16.19 -4.10 -3.28
CA PRO A 56 15.01 -4.55 -2.57
C PRO A 56 15.03 -6.08 -2.29
N PRO A 57 14.55 -6.55 -1.14
CA PRO A 57 14.71 -7.93 -0.69
C PRO A 57 13.62 -8.86 -1.26
N TRP A 58 13.51 -8.94 -2.59
CA TRP A 58 12.58 -9.84 -3.27
C TRP A 58 13.16 -10.40 -4.55
N ALA A 59 12.67 -11.58 -4.92
CA ALA A 59 13.00 -12.26 -6.16
C ALA A 59 12.61 -11.44 -7.39
N ASN A 60 13.01 -11.92 -8.56
CA ASN A 60 12.67 -11.29 -9.82
C ASN A 60 11.15 -11.21 -10.03
N LEU A 61 10.66 -10.00 -10.30
CA LEU A 61 9.24 -9.71 -10.51
C LEU A 61 8.85 -10.02 -11.96
N THR A 62 7.89 -10.92 -12.16
CA THR A 62 7.51 -11.42 -13.50
C THR A 62 6.05 -11.14 -13.88
N ASP A 63 5.26 -10.60 -12.97
CA ASP A 63 3.84 -10.31 -13.13
C ASP A 63 3.57 -9.04 -13.94
N PHE A 64 4.41 -8.02 -13.81
CA PHE A 64 4.35 -6.76 -14.54
C PHE A 64 5.71 -6.34 -15.09
N PRO A 65 5.76 -5.62 -16.23
CA PRO A 65 6.94 -4.87 -16.63
C PRO A 65 7.38 -4.00 -15.46
N SER A 66 8.59 -4.23 -14.97
CA SER A 66 9.09 -3.61 -13.75
C SER A 66 10.43 -2.93 -14.02
N GLN A 67 10.62 -1.73 -13.50
CA GLN A 67 11.88 -0.99 -13.55
C GLN A 67 12.34 -0.64 -12.13
N HIS A 68 13.62 -0.85 -11.86
CA HIS A 68 14.28 -0.37 -10.65
C HIS A 68 15.01 0.92 -10.95
N VAL A 69 14.84 1.92 -10.09
CA VAL A 69 15.48 3.23 -10.21
C VAL A 69 16.15 3.57 -8.88
N SER A 70 17.41 3.99 -8.94
CA SER A 70 18.12 4.46 -7.76
C SER A 70 17.46 5.72 -7.20
N LEU A 71 17.06 5.68 -5.94
CA LEU A 71 16.51 6.80 -5.21
C LEU A 71 17.64 7.73 -4.74
N ASP A 72 17.51 9.02 -5.03
CA ASP A 72 18.41 10.07 -4.59
C ASP A 72 17.64 11.35 -4.25
N SER A 73 18.38 12.40 -3.89
CA SER A 73 17.77 13.69 -3.54
C SER A 73 17.06 14.40 -4.70
N ASN A 74 17.40 14.08 -5.96
CA ASN A 74 16.82 14.70 -7.15
C ASN A 74 15.45 14.12 -7.51
N ASN A 75 15.18 12.88 -7.12
CA ASN A 75 13.92 12.20 -7.43
C ASN A 75 13.04 11.88 -6.22
N LEU A 76 13.54 11.97 -4.99
CA LEU A 76 12.80 11.63 -3.76
C LEU A 76 11.44 12.35 -3.66
N ARG A 77 11.40 13.67 -3.89
CA ARG A 77 10.15 14.45 -3.78
C ARG A 77 9.12 13.99 -4.81
N GLN A 78 9.53 13.81 -6.05
CA GLN A 78 8.68 13.37 -7.15
C GLN A 78 8.18 11.93 -6.93
N ALA A 79 9.04 11.06 -6.41
CA ALA A 79 8.69 9.69 -6.05
C ALA A 79 7.60 9.64 -4.97
N LEU A 80 7.77 10.40 -3.88
CA LEU A 80 6.79 10.49 -2.79
C LEU A 80 5.45 11.05 -3.26
N LEU A 81 5.46 12.10 -4.07
CA LEU A 81 4.24 12.67 -4.64
C LEU A 81 3.55 11.66 -5.56
N ALA A 82 4.29 11.03 -6.47
CA ALA A 82 3.74 10.06 -7.41
C ALA A 82 3.12 8.87 -6.67
N SER A 83 3.78 8.36 -5.62
CA SER A 83 3.33 7.21 -4.84
C SER A 83 1.96 7.42 -4.18
N GLY A 84 1.56 8.67 -3.92
CA GLY A 84 0.22 9.02 -3.42
C GLY A 84 -0.73 9.66 -4.44
N SER A 85 -0.33 9.80 -5.71
CA SER A 85 -1.13 10.45 -6.75
C SER A 85 -2.25 9.54 -7.28
N ILE A 86 -3.33 9.41 -6.51
CA ILE A 86 -4.52 8.62 -6.87
C ILE A 86 -5.22 9.26 -8.09
N PRO A 87 -5.49 8.49 -9.16
CA PRO A 87 -6.26 8.96 -10.31
C PRO A 87 -7.59 9.59 -9.91
N MET A 88 -8.01 10.67 -10.60
CA MET A 88 -9.22 11.46 -10.33
C MET A 88 -9.22 12.27 -9.02
N VAL A 89 -8.19 12.12 -8.17
CA VAL A 89 -8.05 12.89 -6.92
C VAL A 89 -6.86 13.84 -7.01
N MET A 90 -5.74 13.38 -7.56
CA MET A 90 -4.51 14.15 -7.69
C MET A 90 -3.93 14.04 -9.10
N GLU A 91 -3.24 15.08 -9.53
CA GLU A 91 -2.50 15.09 -10.80
C GLU A 91 -1.35 14.08 -10.78
N ALA A 92 -1.03 13.54 -11.96
CA ALA A 92 0.16 12.71 -12.11
C ALA A 92 1.45 13.52 -12.01
N VAL A 93 2.51 12.87 -11.57
CA VAL A 93 3.87 13.39 -11.66
C VAL A 93 4.45 13.00 -13.02
N ARG A 94 5.12 13.92 -13.70
CA ARG A 94 5.74 13.67 -15.01
C ARG A 94 7.26 13.58 -14.87
N ASP A 95 7.86 12.68 -15.65
CA ASP A 95 9.30 12.59 -15.89
C ASP A 95 10.14 12.61 -14.61
N ILE A 96 9.91 11.61 -13.74
CA ILE A 96 10.70 11.43 -12.52
C ILE A 96 12.19 11.26 -12.90
N PRO A 97 13.12 12.06 -12.34
CA PRO A 97 14.54 11.94 -12.66
C PRO A 97 15.10 10.53 -12.41
N GLY A 98 15.85 10.00 -13.38
CA GLY A 98 16.41 8.64 -13.35
C GLY A 98 15.45 7.53 -13.83
N ALA A 99 14.16 7.80 -13.91
CA ALA A 99 13.18 6.89 -14.50
C ALA A 99 12.96 7.18 -16.00
N ALA A 100 12.42 6.22 -16.75
CA ALA A 100 12.16 6.40 -18.17
C ALA A 100 10.97 7.35 -18.43
N ALA A 101 11.19 8.46 -19.12
CA ALA A 101 10.20 9.53 -19.41
C ALA A 101 8.75 9.03 -19.55
N GLY A 102 7.82 9.71 -18.87
CA GLY A 102 6.44 9.26 -18.73
C GLY A 102 5.64 9.92 -17.61
N VAL A 103 4.50 9.31 -17.30
CA VAL A 103 3.50 9.82 -16.37
C VAL A 103 3.35 8.82 -15.22
N TYR A 104 3.56 9.27 -13.99
CA TYR A 104 3.66 8.42 -12.81
C TYR A 104 2.55 8.71 -11.80
N ARG A 105 2.01 7.64 -11.22
CA ARG A 105 0.89 7.67 -10.29
C ARG A 105 1.08 6.65 -9.16
N ASP A 106 0.09 6.61 -8.28
CA ASP A 106 0.06 5.81 -7.06
C ASP A 106 0.47 4.36 -7.30
N GLY A 107 1.47 3.89 -6.54
CA GLY A 107 2.01 2.53 -6.61
C GLY A 107 0.98 1.46 -6.27
N GLY A 108 0.03 1.78 -5.40
CA GLY A 108 -1.04 0.91 -4.94
C GLY A 108 -1.99 0.47 -6.03
N LEU A 109 -2.02 1.15 -7.18
CA LEU A 109 -2.76 0.71 -8.37
C LEU A 109 -2.34 -0.70 -8.82
N LEU A 110 -1.05 -1.03 -8.65
CA LEU A 110 -0.55 -2.40 -8.80
C LEU A 110 -0.31 -3.05 -7.42
N ASP A 111 0.42 -2.40 -6.53
CA ASP A 111 0.97 -3.00 -5.29
C ASP A 111 0.42 -2.30 -4.04
N TYR A 112 -0.86 -2.55 -3.71
CA TYR A 112 -1.57 -1.82 -2.64
C TYR A 112 -1.12 -2.26 -1.23
N HIS A 113 -1.29 -3.54 -0.92
CA HIS A 113 -0.54 -4.19 0.16
C HIS A 113 0.53 -5.04 -0.53
N LEU A 114 1.76 -4.99 -0.02
CA LEU A 114 2.90 -5.64 -0.65
C LEU A 114 2.75 -7.17 -0.54
N ASP A 115 2.39 -7.78 -1.65
CA ASP A 115 2.39 -9.22 -1.90
C ASP A 115 3.55 -9.43 -2.88
N MET A 116 4.76 -9.62 -2.33
CA MET A 116 6.02 -9.72 -3.09
C MET A 116 6.69 -11.06 -2.82
N PRO A 117 7.44 -11.62 -3.78
CA PRO A 117 8.23 -12.83 -3.57
C PRO A 117 9.48 -12.51 -2.73
N TRP A 118 9.30 -12.39 -1.42
CA TRP A 118 10.36 -11.94 -0.51
C TRP A 118 11.57 -12.88 -0.53
N GLU A 119 12.77 -12.29 -0.58
CA GLU A 119 14.06 -12.96 -0.48
C GLU A 119 14.86 -12.31 0.64
N THR A 120 14.54 -12.69 1.87
CA THR A 120 15.23 -12.20 3.07
C THR A 120 15.59 -13.38 3.98
N PRO A 121 16.72 -13.32 4.70
CA PRO A 121 16.92 -14.23 5.81
C PRO A 121 15.86 -13.96 6.90
N GLY A 122 15.18 -15.00 7.36
CA GLY A 122 14.18 -14.92 8.43
C GLY A 122 12.80 -14.49 7.94
N ILE A 123 12.10 -13.67 8.75
CA ILE A 123 10.71 -13.27 8.51
C ILE A 123 10.63 -11.82 8.02
N VAL A 124 9.65 -11.53 7.17
CA VAL A 124 9.20 -10.18 6.86
C VAL A 124 8.18 -9.76 7.91
N LEU A 125 8.59 -8.87 8.82
CA LEU A 125 7.65 -8.23 9.74
C LEU A 125 6.83 -7.19 8.97
N TYR A 126 5.52 -7.37 8.93
CA TYR A 126 4.60 -6.50 8.21
C TYR A 126 3.57 -5.89 9.20
N PRO A 127 3.88 -4.76 9.85
CA PRO A 127 2.89 -4.00 10.62
C PRO A 127 1.82 -3.44 9.69
N HIS A 128 0.55 -3.70 10.02
CA HIS A 128 -0.56 -3.35 9.15
C HIS A 128 -1.83 -3.00 9.93
N PHE A 129 -2.74 -2.29 9.27
CA PHE A 129 -4.00 -1.85 9.89
C PHE A 129 -5.14 -2.88 9.76
N THR A 130 -4.91 -3.99 9.06
CA THR A 130 -5.87 -5.07 8.83
C THR A 130 -5.15 -6.41 8.81
N ASP A 131 -5.86 -7.46 9.20
CA ASP A 131 -5.45 -8.87 9.19
C ASP A 131 -5.38 -9.51 7.78
N ARG A 132 -5.46 -8.72 6.70
CA ARG A 132 -5.47 -9.23 5.33
C ARG A 132 -4.59 -8.41 4.38
N ILE A 133 -3.84 -9.13 3.55
CA ILE A 133 -3.10 -8.55 2.42
C ILE A 133 -4.03 -8.51 1.19
N VAL A 134 -4.13 -7.32 0.58
CA VAL A 134 -4.94 -7.03 -0.62
C VAL A 134 -3.95 -6.57 -1.69
N PRO A 135 -3.60 -7.43 -2.68
CA PRO A 135 -2.46 -7.18 -3.56
C PRO A 135 -2.53 -5.88 -4.37
N GLY A 136 -3.71 -5.41 -4.76
CA GLY A 136 -3.86 -4.14 -5.49
C GLY A 136 -5.12 -3.39 -5.14
N TRP A 137 -5.13 -2.11 -5.50
CA TRP A 137 -6.19 -1.20 -5.10
C TRP A 137 -7.54 -1.60 -5.68
N PHE A 138 -7.58 -2.08 -6.93
CA PHE A 138 -8.78 -2.58 -7.59
C PHE A 138 -9.29 -3.93 -7.04
N ASP A 139 -8.51 -4.60 -6.21
CA ASP A 139 -8.89 -5.86 -5.56
C ASP A 139 -9.62 -5.63 -4.23
N LYS A 140 -9.59 -4.40 -3.69
CA LYS A 140 -10.12 -4.05 -2.37
C LYS A 140 -11.59 -4.43 -2.16
N THR A 141 -12.41 -4.34 -3.20
CA THR A 141 -13.84 -4.68 -3.14
C THR A 141 -14.13 -6.13 -3.52
N LEU A 142 -13.10 -6.93 -3.84
CA LEU A 142 -13.22 -8.31 -4.31
C LEU A 142 -12.78 -9.26 -3.18
N PRO A 143 -13.69 -9.81 -2.38
CA PRO A 143 -13.34 -10.59 -1.19
C PRO A 143 -12.57 -11.88 -1.48
N TRP A 144 -12.67 -12.41 -2.71
CA TRP A 144 -11.92 -13.60 -3.15
C TRP A 144 -10.47 -13.29 -3.58
N ARG A 145 -10.09 -12.02 -3.77
CA ARG A 145 -8.71 -11.64 -4.14
C ARG A 145 -7.81 -11.63 -2.91
N ARG A 146 -7.08 -12.71 -2.68
CA ARG A 146 -6.17 -12.86 -1.52
C ARG A 146 -4.71 -12.72 -1.96
N ALA A 147 -3.82 -12.58 -0.98
CA ALA A 147 -2.39 -12.68 -1.18
C ALA A 147 -2.00 -14.05 -1.76
N ASN A 148 -0.87 -14.10 -2.42
CA ASN A 148 -0.28 -15.34 -2.85
C ASN A 148 0.27 -16.10 -1.62
N PRO A 149 -0.18 -17.34 -1.34
CA PRO A 149 0.28 -18.11 -0.18
C PRO A 149 1.80 -18.34 -0.16
N GLU A 150 2.43 -18.50 -1.32
CA GLU A 150 3.89 -18.68 -1.43
C GLU A 150 4.64 -17.39 -1.08
N GLN A 151 4.09 -16.22 -1.41
CA GLN A 151 4.69 -14.93 -1.09
C GLN A 151 4.49 -14.56 0.38
N ALA A 152 3.45 -15.10 1.00
CA ALA A 152 3.14 -14.89 2.41
C ALA A 152 3.82 -15.90 3.36
N SER A 153 4.56 -16.89 2.84
CA SER A 153 5.13 -17.99 3.66
C SER A 153 5.99 -17.53 4.81
N ASP A 154 6.79 -16.47 4.57
CA ASP A 154 7.73 -15.92 5.53
C ASP A 154 7.29 -14.53 6.04
N VAL A 155 5.99 -14.21 5.94
CA VAL A 155 5.44 -12.93 6.38
C VAL A 155 4.76 -13.08 7.75
N LEU A 156 5.21 -12.28 8.72
CA LEU A 156 4.50 -12.07 9.97
C LEU A 156 3.71 -10.76 9.89
N LEU A 157 2.42 -10.87 9.58
CA LEU A 157 1.49 -9.75 9.56
C LEU A 157 1.08 -9.38 10.99
N LEU A 158 1.44 -8.18 11.44
CA LEU A 158 1.04 -7.65 12.74
C LEU A 158 -0.14 -6.69 12.54
N ALA A 159 -1.32 -7.07 13.01
CA ALA A 159 -2.55 -6.30 12.82
C ALA A 159 -3.36 -6.18 14.13
N PRO A 160 -4.15 -5.11 14.31
CA PRO A 160 -5.04 -4.96 15.46
C PRO A 160 -6.10 -6.06 15.49
N SER A 161 -6.37 -6.59 16.69
CA SER A 161 -7.43 -7.59 16.89
C SER A 161 -8.83 -6.98 16.74
N ARG A 162 -9.83 -7.83 16.51
CA ARG A 162 -11.23 -7.39 16.43
C ARG A 162 -11.71 -6.83 17.77
N GLU A 163 -11.26 -7.42 18.88
CA GLU A 163 -11.56 -6.98 20.24
C GLU A 163 -10.97 -5.59 20.52
N TYR A 164 -9.78 -5.31 19.99
CA TYR A 164 -9.21 -3.97 20.04
C TYR A 164 -10.06 -2.97 19.24
N LEU A 165 -10.37 -3.29 17.99
CA LEU A 165 -11.16 -2.41 17.12
C LEU A 165 -12.55 -2.10 17.69
N ALA A 166 -13.22 -3.10 18.28
CA ALA A 166 -14.54 -2.94 18.89
C ALA A 166 -14.56 -1.98 20.09
N ARG A 167 -13.41 -1.76 20.76
CA ARG A 167 -13.28 -0.80 21.88
C ARG A 167 -13.03 0.62 21.41
N LEU A 168 -12.56 0.81 20.18
CA LEU A 168 -12.36 2.15 19.63
C LEU A 168 -13.71 2.84 19.38
N PRO A 169 -13.76 4.18 19.44
CA PRO A 169 -14.96 4.89 19.02
C PRO A 169 -15.33 4.52 17.58
N HIS A 170 -16.62 4.26 17.37
CA HIS A 170 -17.18 3.76 16.12
C HIS A 170 -16.70 2.36 15.68
N GLY A 171 -16.02 1.61 16.54
CA GLY A 171 -15.63 0.22 16.28
C GLY A 171 -14.58 0.06 15.16
N LYS A 172 -13.83 1.12 14.85
CA LYS A 172 -12.85 1.15 13.76
C LYS A 172 -11.71 2.13 14.04
N LEU A 173 -10.59 1.93 13.34
CA LEU A 173 -9.54 2.94 13.24
C LEU A 173 -10.08 4.21 12.54
N PRO A 174 -9.58 5.41 12.92
CA PRO A 174 -9.87 6.62 12.17
C PRO A 174 -9.48 6.50 10.70
N ASP A 175 -10.30 7.06 9.80
CA ASP A 175 -10.10 7.01 8.37
C ASP A 175 -10.61 8.28 7.66
N ARG A 176 -10.37 8.37 6.35
CA ARG A 176 -10.72 9.55 5.54
C ARG A 176 -12.22 9.91 5.53
N ASN A 177 -13.12 8.97 5.82
CA ASN A 177 -14.55 9.26 5.88
C ASN A 177 -14.91 10.11 7.10
N ASP A 178 -14.02 10.18 8.10
CA ASP A 178 -14.26 10.98 9.30
C ASP A 178 -14.27 12.48 9.00
N PHE A 179 -13.54 12.94 7.97
CA PHE A 179 -13.64 14.33 7.48
C PHE A 179 -15.06 14.68 7.01
N LYS A 180 -15.77 13.73 6.41
CA LYS A 180 -17.18 13.92 6.02
C LYS A 180 -18.11 13.80 7.23
N ARG A 181 -17.87 12.85 8.14
CA ARG A 181 -18.70 12.62 9.33
C ARG A 181 -18.70 13.82 10.27
N PHE A 182 -17.55 14.46 10.45
CA PHE A 182 -17.35 15.58 11.37
C PHE A 182 -17.25 16.92 10.61
N LEU A 183 -17.89 17.03 9.45
CA LEU A 183 -17.87 18.26 8.67
C LEU A 183 -18.40 19.44 9.51
N GLY A 184 -17.55 20.47 9.70
CA GLY A 184 -17.86 21.63 10.55
C GLY A 184 -17.65 21.41 12.06
N ALA A 185 -17.10 20.26 12.47
CA ALA A 185 -16.83 19.90 13.85
C ALA A 185 -15.42 19.29 14.00
N ASP A 186 -14.40 20.03 13.53
CA ASP A 186 -13.01 19.55 13.53
C ASP A 186 -12.47 19.22 14.92
N ASP A 187 -12.82 19.98 15.96
CA ASP A 187 -12.42 19.69 17.34
C ASP A 187 -12.92 18.31 17.80
N ALA A 188 -14.14 17.92 17.40
CA ALA A 188 -14.69 16.60 17.72
C ALA A 188 -13.98 15.49 16.93
N ARG A 189 -13.62 15.74 15.67
CA ARG A 189 -12.81 14.82 14.86
C ARG A 189 -11.43 14.62 15.48
N GLU A 190 -10.76 15.70 15.87
CA GLU A 190 -9.46 15.65 16.53
C GLU A 190 -9.52 14.90 17.85
N ALA A 191 -10.52 15.16 18.69
CA ALA A 191 -10.72 14.44 19.94
C ALA A 191 -10.88 12.93 19.70
N TYR A 192 -11.71 12.54 18.72
CA TYR A 192 -11.86 11.14 18.31
C TYR A 192 -10.52 10.52 17.85
N TRP A 193 -9.78 11.20 16.99
CA TRP A 193 -8.50 10.69 16.48
C TRP A 193 -7.46 10.57 17.60
N ARG A 194 -7.39 11.55 18.52
CA ARG A 194 -6.50 11.52 19.69
C ARG A 194 -6.82 10.36 20.62
N GLN A 195 -8.10 10.06 20.84
CA GLN A 195 -8.49 8.89 21.62
C GLN A 195 -8.00 7.58 20.98
N ALA A 196 -8.20 7.39 19.67
CA ALA A 196 -7.71 6.21 18.97
C ALA A 196 -6.18 6.10 18.95
N MET A 197 -5.46 7.23 18.86
CA MET A 197 -4.00 7.26 18.98
C MET A 197 -3.56 6.87 20.40
N ALA A 198 -4.23 7.37 21.45
CA ALA A 198 -3.92 7.01 22.83
C ALA A 198 -4.14 5.50 23.09
N GLU A 199 -5.21 4.92 22.55
CA GLU A 199 -5.47 3.47 22.63
C GLU A 199 -4.40 2.64 21.91
N SER A 200 -3.71 3.20 20.90
CA SER A 200 -2.61 2.49 20.21
C SER A 200 -1.41 2.23 21.13
N GLN A 201 -1.26 2.97 22.24
CA GLN A 201 -0.23 2.68 23.24
C GLN A 201 -0.40 1.28 23.82
N ARG A 202 -1.64 0.84 24.07
CA ARG A 202 -1.95 -0.50 24.59
C ARG A 202 -1.52 -1.61 23.63
N LEU A 203 -1.61 -1.38 22.32
CA LEU A 203 -1.10 -2.32 21.32
C LEU A 203 0.43 -2.44 21.39
N GLY A 204 1.11 -1.30 21.52
CA GLY A 204 2.56 -1.26 21.69
C GLY A 204 3.01 -1.97 22.97
N ASP A 205 2.35 -1.68 24.09
CA ASP A 205 2.65 -2.29 25.39
C ASP A 205 2.43 -3.81 25.38
N GLU A 206 1.30 -4.29 24.84
CA GLU A 206 1.03 -5.73 24.73
C GLU A 206 2.05 -6.42 23.81
N PHE A 207 2.43 -5.79 22.69
CA PHE A 207 3.45 -6.34 21.79
C PHE A 207 4.82 -6.48 22.47
N LEU A 208 5.26 -5.45 23.21
CA LEU A 208 6.51 -5.50 23.97
C LEU A 208 6.44 -6.56 25.08
N GLU A 209 5.34 -6.64 25.83
CA GLU A 209 5.15 -7.68 26.85
C GLU A 209 5.24 -9.08 26.27
N LEU A 210 4.62 -9.34 25.10
CA LEU A 210 4.66 -10.63 24.42
C LEU A 210 6.08 -11.01 23.97
N ILE A 211 6.87 -10.03 23.53
CA ILE A 211 8.29 -10.25 23.17
C ILE A 211 9.10 -10.56 24.43
N ASP A 212 9.03 -9.69 25.44
CA ASP A 212 9.85 -9.79 26.66
C ASP A 212 9.56 -11.06 27.46
N SER A 213 8.31 -11.53 27.43
CA SER A 213 7.90 -12.78 28.08
C SER A 213 8.10 -14.04 27.21
N GLY A 214 8.52 -13.89 25.94
CA GLY A 214 8.66 -15.01 25.00
C GLY A 214 7.35 -15.64 24.55
N ARG A 215 6.20 -15.00 24.81
CA ARG A 215 4.84 -15.52 24.56
C ARG A 215 4.25 -15.08 23.23
N LEU A 216 5.00 -14.39 22.37
CA LEU A 216 4.51 -13.95 21.05
C LEU A 216 3.88 -15.10 20.25
N HIS A 217 4.49 -16.29 20.30
CA HIS A 217 4.02 -17.50 19.62
C HIS A 217 2.59 -17.92 20.01
N GLU A 218 2.13 -17.57 21.22
CA GLU A 218 0.77 -17.86 21.69
C GLU A 218 -0.31 -17.04 20.97
N ARG A 219 0.07 -15.93 20.32
CA ARG A 219 -0.83 -15.03 19.58
C ARG A 219 -0.72 -15.18 18.06
N VAL A 220 0.18 -16.02 17.56
CA VAL A 220 0.36 -16.26 16.12
C VAL A 220 -0.78 -17.13 15.59
N GLN A 221 -1.34 -16.73 14.45
CA GLN A 221 -2.39 -17.44 13.74
C GLN A 221 -2.01 -17.59 12.26
N PRO A 222 -2.48 -18.63 11.55
CA PRO A 222 -2.35 -18.71 10.10
C PRO A 222 -3.01 -17.52 9.41
N LEU A 223 -2.38 -17.02 8.34
CA LEU A 223 -2.89 -15.92 7.50
C LEU A 223 -4.01 -16.36 6.54
#